data_AF-A0A942WIK8-F1
#
_entry.id   AF-A0A942WIK8-F1
#
_cell.length_a   1.000
_cell.length_b   1.000
_cell.length_c   1.000
_cell.angle_alpha   90.00
_cell.angle_beta   90.00
_cell.angle_gamma   90.00
#
_symmetry.space_group_name_H-M   'P 1'
#
loop_
_entity.id
_entity.type
_entity.pdbx_description
1 polymer ?
#
loop_
_entity_poly.entity_id
_entity_poly.type
_entity_poly.pdbx_seq_one_letter_code
_entity_poly.pdbx_strand_id
1 'polypeptide(L)'
;MSAVDDYIKENAEIHKFAAEVARIISGIPQMPEFSSEGISVADASKLIGIPAASIRAGIVYGWLPIGVAIQNNKPAKSLSGSRITYIISPRKVYEVTGHVWRGKEALRKKNKAEEHIEE
;
A
#
# COMPACT_ATOMS: atom_id res chain seq x y z
N MET A 1 -39.66 -38.10 3.30
CA MET A 1 -38.25 -37.85 2.97
C MET A 1 -37.42 -38.46 4.09
N SER A 2 -36.41 -39.25 3.76
CA SER A 2 -35.68 -40.05 4.73
C SER A 2 -34.66 -39.19 5.47
N ALA A 3 -34.33 -39.51 6.72
CA ALA A 3 -33.28 -38.81 7.48
C ALA A 3 -31.92 -38.75 6.74
N VAL A 4 -31.71 -39.67 5.79
CA VAL A 4 -30.55 -39.70 4.89
C VAL A 4 -30.60 -38.55 3.87
N ASP A 5 -31.78 -38.24 3.32
CA ASP A 5 -31.95 -37.13 2.37
C ASP A 5 -31.67 -35.77 3.03
N ASP A 6 -32.14 -35.61 4.27
CA ASP A 6 -31.90 -34.40 5.07
C ASP A 6 -30.40 -34.24 5.38
N TYR A 7 -29.72 -35.33 5.77
CA TYR A 7 -28.28 -35.33 6.00
C TYR A 7 -27.46 -35.01 4.74
N ILE A 8 -27.86 -35.54 3.58
CA ILE A 8 -27.20 -35.24 2.30
C ILE A 8 -27.35 -33.75 1.97
N LYS A 9 -28.55 -33.19 2.17
CA LYS A 9 -28.83 -31.78 1.91
C LYS A 9 -28.03 -30.87 2.84
N GLU A 10 -28.01 -31.17 4.14
CA GLU A 10 -27.26 -30.40 5.13
C GLU A 10 -25.76 -30.39 4.81
N ASN A 11 -25.18 -31.55 4.46
CA ASN A 11 -23.77 -31.61 4.04
C ASN A 11 -23.49 -30.79 2.78
N ALA A 12 -24.38 -30.85 1.78
CA ALA A 12 -24.22 -30.06 0.56
C ALA A 12 -24.23 -28.55 0.85
N GLU A 13 -25.08 -28.10 1.77
CA GLU A 13 -25.13 -26.71 2.22
C GLU A 13 -23.85 -26.31 2.98
N ILE A 14 -23.34 -27.14 3.89
CA ILE A 14 -22.09 -26.91 4.62
C ILE A 14 -20.91 -26.79 3.65
N HIS A 15 -20.80 -27.70 2.67
CA HIS A 15 -19.72 -27.66 1.68
C HIS A 15 -19.78 -26.39 0.83
N LYS A 16 -20.98 -25.97 0.42
CA LYS A 16 -21.17 -24.74 -0.35
C LYS A 16 -20.75 -23.51 0.46
N PHE A 17 -21.14 -23.43 1.74
CA PHE A 17 -20.74 -22.37 2.64
C PHE A 17 -19.21 -22.35 2.84
N ALA A 18 -18.60 -23.51 3.12
CA ALA A 18 -17.15 -23.62 3.30
C ALA A 18 -16.38 -23.18 2.04
N ALA A 19 -16.85 -23.54 0.85
CA ALA A 19 -16.27 -23.11 -0.41
C ALA A 19 -16.37 -21.59 -0.61
N GLU A 20 -17.51 -20.99 -0.24
CA GLU A 20 -17.71 -19.54 -0.31
C GLU A 20 -16.78 -18.79 0.63
N VAL A 21 -16.67 -19.23 1.89
CA VAL A 21 -15.73 -18.68 2.88
C VAL A 21 -14.28 -18.82 2.41
N ALA A 22 -13.88 -19.99 1.91
CA ALA A 22 -12.54 -20.22 1.40
C ALA A 22 -12.22 -19.31 0.20
N ARG A 23 -13.18 -19.09 -0.71
CA ARG A 23 -13.02 -18.17 -1.84
C ARG A 23 -12.84 -16.72 -1.38
N ILE A 24 -13.60 -16.29 -0.38
CA ILE A 24 -13.46 -14.95 0.19
C ILE A 24 -12.08 -14.79 0.82
N ILE A 25 -11.67 -15.74 1.68
CA ILE A 25 -10.39 -15.67 2.39
C ILE A 25 -9.21 -15.73 1.42
N SER A 26 -9.24 -16.64 0.43
CA SER A 26 -8.18 -16.76 -0.58
C SER A 26 -8.11 -15.57 -1.53
N GLY A 27 -9.23 -14.86 -1.74
CA GLY A 27 -9.29 -13.64 -2.53
C GLY A 27 -8.76 -12.40 -1.82
N ILE A 28 -8.54 -12.43 -0.49
CA ILE A 28 -7.96 -11.30 0.24
C ILE A 28 -6.45 -11.29 0.01
N PRO A 29 -5.88 -10.27 -0.65
CA PRO A 29 -4.44 -10.17 -0.81
C PRO A 29 -3.78 -10.10 0.57
N GLN A 30 -2.87 -11.03 0.83
CA GLN A 30 -2.06 -11.03 2.05
C GLN A 30 -1.30 -9.70 2.12
N MET A 31 -1.48 -8.96 3.22
CA MET A 31 -0.76 -7.70 3.43
C MET A 31 0.74 -7.99 3.43
N PRO A 32 1.53 -7.36 2.55
CA PRO A 32 2.97 -7.60 2.55
C PRO A 32 3.60 -7.07 3.83
N GLU A 33 4.73 -7.66 4.19
CA GLU A 33 5.57 -7.13 5.27
C GLU A 33 6.25 -5.84 4.83
N PHE A 34 6.19 -4.82 5.68
CA PHE A 34 6.80 -3.51 5.44
C PHE A 34 8.01 -3.32 6.35
N SER A 35 9.07 -2.70 5.82
CA SER A 35 10.17 -2.22 6.66
C SER A 35 9.67 -1.18 7.66
N SER A 36 10.22 -1.21 8.87
CA SER A 36 9.98 -0.21 9.92
C SER A 36 10.74 1.11 9.70
N GLU A 37 11.64 1.16 8.72
CA GLU A 37 12.36 2.38 8.35
C GLU A 37 11.39 3.45 7.84
N GLY A 38 11.61 4.70 8.25
CA GLY A 38 10.84 5.84 7.76
C GLY A 38 11.05 6.11 6.27
N ILE A 39 9.97 6.41 5.56
CA ILE A 39 9.96 6.81 4.14
C ILE A 39 10.04 8.33 4.05
N SER A 40 11.08 8.85 3.39
CA SER A 40 11.13 10.27 3.01
C SER A 40 10.41 10.52 1.68
N VAL A 41 10.13 11.78 1.37
CA VAL A 41 9.60 12.19 0.05
C VAL A 41 10.52 11.74 -1.09
N ALA A 42 11.84 11.77 -0.88
CA ALA A 42 12.81 11.34 -1.88
C ALA A 42 12.77 9.81 -2.07
N ASP A 43 12.62 9.05 -0.97
CA ASP A 43 12.47 7.59 -1.05
C ASP A 43 11.18 7.22 -1.79
N ALA A 44 10.04 7.87 -1.46
CA ALA A 44 8.77 7.66 -2.15
C ALA A 44 8.84 8.03 -3.64
N SER A 45 9.54 9.12 -3.98
CA SER A 45 9.77 9.54 -5.37
C SER A 45 10.50 8.46 -6.17
N LYS A 46 11.60 7.93 -5.62
CA LYS A 46 12.37 6.84 -6.24
C LYS A 46 11.59 5.54 -6.31
N LEU A 47 10.86 5.21 -5.25
CA LEU A 47 10.09 3.97 -5.16
C LEU A 47 8.95 3.93 -6.19
N ILE A 48 8.21 5.03 -6.33
CA ILE A 48 7.01 5.14 -7.19
C ILE A 48 7.38 5.55 -8.63
N GLY A 49 8.55 6.18 -8.82
CA GLY A 49 9.00 6.66 -10.14
C GLY A 49 8.38 8.00 -10.57
N ILE A 50 7.89 8.80 -9.62
CA ILE A 50 7.33 10.14 -9.89
C ILE A 50 8.13 11.24 -9.18
N PRO A 51 8.18 12.47 -9.72
CA PRO A 51 9.00 13.54 -9.14
C PRO A 51 8.63 13.87 -7.69
N ALA A 52 9.63 14.17 -6.85
CA ALA A 52 9.44 14.55 -5.45
C ALA A 52 8.52 15.78 -5.26
N ALA A 53 8.47 16.70 -6.23
CA ALA A 53 7.51 17.81 -6.23
C ALA A 53 6.06 17.31 -6.38
N SER A 54 5.84 16.34 -7.28
CA SER A 54 4.54 15.69 -7.48
C SER A 54 4.12 14.88 -6.25
N ILE A 55 5.05 14.18 -5.59
CA ILE A 55 4.77 13.51 -4.30
C ILE A 55 4.24 14.52 -3.27
N ARG A 56 4.94 15.65 -3.09
CA ARG A 56 4.53 16.69 -2.13
C ARG A 56 3.16 17.27 -2.47
N ALA A 57 2.95 17.64 -3.73
CA ALA A 57 1.68 18.16 -4.23
C ALA A 57 0.55 17.13 -4.03
N GLY A 58 0.81 15.85 -4.33
CA GLY A 58 -0.18 14.79 -4.21
C GLY A 58 -0.61 14.51 -2.78
N ILE A 59 0.30 14.60 -1.81
CA ILE A 59 -0.05 14.50 -0.39
C ILE A 59 -0.84 15.74 0.07
N VAL A 60 -0.42 16.95 -0.33
CA VAL A 60 -1.07 18.21 0.10
C VAL A 60 -2.47 18.36 -0.51
N TYR A 61 -2.64 18.04 -1.79
CA TYR A 61 -3.89 18.21 -2.53
C TYR A 61 -4.77 16.94 -2.56
N GLY A 62 -4.29 15.84 -1.99
CA GLY A 62 -5.09 14.64 -1.74
C GLY A 62 -5.26 13.67 -2.91
N TRP A 63 -4.72 13.94 -4.10
CA TRP A 63 -4.78 13.01 -5.23
C TRP A 63 -3.79 11.84 -5.10
N LEU A 64 -2.76 11.96 -4.25
CA LEU A 64 -1.85 10.88 -3.87
C LEU A 64 -1.84 10.72 -2.33
N PRO A 65 -2.85 10.06 -1.75
CA PRO A 65 -3.07 10.01 -0.31
C PRO A 65 -2.17 8.99 0.41
N ILE A 66 -0.87 8.98 0.12
CA ILE A 66 0.12 8.03 0.69
C ILE A 66 0.64 8.42 2.08
N GLY A 67 0.23 9.58 2.59
CA GLY A 67 0.73 10.14 3.84
C GLY A 67 -0.05 11.38 4.27
N VAL A 68 0.54 12.14 5.18
CA VAL A 68 0.02 13.43 5.65
C VAL A 68 1.08 14.51 5.54
N ALA A 69 0.64 15.72 5.24
CA ALA A 69 1.47 16.93 5.22
C ALA A 69 1.04 17.85 6.38
N ILE A 70 2.00 18.23 7.22
CA ILE A 70 1.77 19.05 8.42
C ILE A 70 2.56 20.35 8.29
N GLN A 71 1.89 21.48 8.46
CA GLN A 71 2.45 22.82 8.46
C GLN A 71 1.95 23.56 9.70
N ASN A 72 2.86 24.09 10.53
CA ASN A 72 2.52 24.79 11.77
C ASN A 72 1.54 23.99 12.68
N ASN A 73 1.80 22.70 12.88
CA ASN A 73 0.96 21.77 13.65
C ASN A 73 -0.48 21.58 13.12
N LYS A 74 -0.75 21.95 11.87
CA LYS A 74 -2.04 21.75 11.19
C LYS A 74 -1.85 21.04 9.85
N PRO A 75 -2.88 20.39 9.28
CA PRO A 75 -2.80 19.87 7.92
C PRO A 75 -2.43 20.97 6.92
N ALA A 76 -1.42 20.72 6.09
CA ALA A 76 -1.02 21.66 5.04
C ALA A 76 -2.11 21.76 3.97
N LYS A 77 -2.48 22.98 3.59
CA LYS A 77 -3.50 23.26 2.55
C LYS A 77 -2.89 23.76 1.23
N SER A 78 -1.61 24.13 1.25
CA SER A 78 -0.87 24.61 0.08
C SER A 78 0.61 24.26 0.22
N LEU A 79 1.36 24.39 -0.87
CA LEU A 79 2.81 24.21 -0.88
C LEU A 79 3.59 25.48 -0.46
N SER A 80 2.88 26.57 -0.17
CA SER A 80 3.48 27.86 0.19
C SER A 80 3.61 28.04 1.71
N GLY A 81 4.52 28.92 2.13
CA GLY A 81 4.67 29.33 3.52
C GLY A 81 5.82 28.63 4.27
N SER A 82 5.59 28.31 5.54
CA SER A 82 6.58 27.67 6.39
C SER A 82 6.86 26.23 5.97
N ARG A 83 7.96 25.66 6.49
CA ARG A 83 8.37 24.28 6.21
C ARG A 83 7.24 23.29 6.52
N ILE A 84 6.96 22.43 5.53
CA ILE A 84 5.99 21.34 5.65
C ILE A 84 6.74 20.06 6.05
N THR A 85 6.22 19.37 7.07
CA THR A 85 6.65 18.04 7.49
C THR A 85 5.77 17.00 6.82
N TYR A 86 6.38 15.99 6.21
CA TYR A 86 5.68 14.90 5.55
C TYR A 86 5.86 13.61 6.35
N ILE A 87 4.75 12.93 6.61
CA ILE A 87 4.75 11.60 7.24
C ILE A 87 4.12 10.64 6.23
N ILE A 88 4.92 9.73 5.69
CA ILE A 88 4.51 8.78 4.65
C ILE A 88 4.34 7.40 5.29
N SER A 89 3.24 6.72 4.97
CA SER A 89 2.94 5.39 5.50
C SER A 89 3.28 4.30 4.47
N PRO A 90 4.17 3.34 4.80
CA PRO A 90 4.45 2.18 3.94
C PRO A 90 3.19 1.47 3.45
N ARG A 91 2.23 1.28 4.34
CA ARG A 91 0.95 0.64 4.04
C ARG A 91 0.14 1.44 3.02
N LYS A 92 0.00 2.75 3.21
CA LYS A 92 -0.75 3.59 2.26
C LYS A 92 -0.06 3.68 0.90
N VAL A 93 1.28 3.66 0.86
CA VAL A 93 2.02 3.58 -0.41
C VAL A 93 1.62 2.31 -1.17
N TYR A 94 1.57 1.16 -0.50
CA TYR A 94 1.12 -0.09 -1.12
C TYR A 94 -0.35 -0.06 -1.55
N GLU A 95 -1.26 0.38 -0.68
CA GLU A 95 -2.69 0.44 -0.99
C GLU A 95 -3.00 1.36 -2.19
N VAL A 96 -2.27 2.46 -2.35
CA VAL A 96 -2.51 3.45 -3.41
C VAL A 96 -1.75 3.13 -4.70
N THR A 97 -0.55 2.53 -4.61
CA THR A 97 0.36 2.42 -5.77
C THR A 97 0.83 0.99 -6.07
N GLY A 98 0.55 0.02 -5.19
CA GLY A 98 1.07 -1.35 -5.28
C GLY A 98 2.55 -1.51 -4.90
N HIS A 99 3.28 -0.42 -4.65
CA HIS A 99 4.71 -0.49 -4.31
C HIS A 99 4.91 -0.89 -2.84
N VAL A 100 5.77 -1.88 -2.61
CA VAL A 100 6.10 -2.38 -1.26
C VAL A 100 7.37 -1.71 -0.74
N TRP A 101 7.29 -1.08 0.43
CA TRP A 101 8.46 -0.52 1.10
C TRP A 101 9.26 -1.59 1.83
N ARG A 102 10.47 -1.88 1.32
CA ARG A 102 11.39 -2.88 1.88
C ARG A 102 12.62 -2.27 2.57
N GLY A 103 12.60 -0.96 2.84
CA GLY A 103 13.72 -0.24 3.47
C GLY A 103 14.68 0.39 2.45
N LYS A 104 15.56 1.26 2.94
CA LYS A 104 16.41 2.11 2.09
C LYS A 104 17.47 1.31 1.33
N GLU A 105 17.99 0.25 1.94
CA GLU A 105 19.00 -0.59 1.30
C GLU A 105 18.43 -1.34 0.09
N ALA A 106 17.22 -1.87 0.20
CA ALA A 106 16.54 -2.54 -0.90
C ALA A 106 16.26 -1.58 -2.05
N LEU A 107 15.81 -0.36 -1.74
CA LEU A 107 15.61 0.70 -2.74
C LEU A 107 16.92 1.04 -3.47
N ARG A 108 18.03 1.21 -2.73
CA ARG A 108 19.34 1.50 -3.33
C ARG A 108 19.82 0.40 -4.27
N LYS A 109 19.62 -0.88 -3.91
CA LYS A 109 19.99 -2.02 -4.75
C LYS A 109 19.19 -2.06 -6.06
N LYS A 110 17.88 -1.78 -6.00
CA LYS A 110 17.01 -1.71 -7.20
C LYS A 110 17.52 -0.67 -8.20
N ASN A 111 17.82 0.54 -7.72
CA ASN A 111 18.28 1.62 -8.59
C ASN A 111 19.61 1.28 -9.30
N LYS A 112 20.57 0.68 -8.59
CA LYS A 112 21.84 0.25 -9.21
C LYS A 112 21.66 -0.83 -10.27
N ALA A 113 20.68 -1.72 -10.07
CA ALA A 113 20.38 -2.75 -11.05
C ALA A 113 19.75 -2.15 -12.32
N GLU A 114 18.90 -1.12 -12.18
CA GLU A 114 18.30 -0.41 -13.31
C GLU A 114 19.36 0.38 -14.11
N GLU A 115 20.29 1.04 -13.43
CA GLU A 115 21.41 1.78 -14.06
C GLU A 115 22.32 0.85 -14.90
N HIS A 116 22.56 -0.39 -14.48
CA HIS A 116 23.38 -1.36 -15.21
C HIS A 116 22.67 -2.04 -16.40
N ILE A 117 21.37 -1.85 -16.59
CA ILE A 117 20.63 -2.40 -17.74
C ILE A 117 20.62 -1.40 -18.91
N GLU A 118 20.94 -0.12 -18.66
CA GLU A 118 20.96 0.95 -19.65
C GLU A 118 22.36 1.23 -20.24
N GLU A 119 23.40 0.50 -19.81
CA GLU A 119 24.76 0.47 -20.41
C GLU A 119 24.96 -0.75 -21.33
#